data_AF-J2ZWV8-F1
#
_entry.id   AF-J2ZWV8-F1
#
_cell.length_a   1.000
_cell.length_b   1.000
_cell.length_c   1.000
_cell.angle_alpha   90.00
_cell.angle_beta   90.00
_cell.angle_gamma   90.00
#
_symmetry.space_group_name_H-M   'P 1'
#
loop_
_entity.id
_entity.type
_entity.pdbx_description
1 polymer ?
#
loop_
_entity_poly.entity_id
_entity_poly.type
_entity_poly.pdbx_seq_one_letter_code
_entity_poly.pdbx_strand_id
1 'polypeptide(L)'
;MSKDTPLSEEDNGKRVVTSAGETVGHVVEVSGDIAYVDPDPESESAPTERNMTGADSEESSDDHRFPIEQDEIEAITDDELRLNR
;
A
#
# COMPACT_ATOMS: atom_id res chain seq x y z
N MET A 1 -9.36 -17.72 -8.11
CA MET A 1 -7.99 -18.20 -8.44
C MET A 1 -7.06 -17.23 -7.76
N SER A 2 -6.43 -17.60 -6.64
CA SER A 2 -5.37 -16.78 -6.04
C SER A 2 -4.15 -16.91 -6.94
N LYS A 3 -3.74 -15.82 -7.57
CA LYS A 3 -2.60 -15.84 -8.47
C LYS A 3 -1.38 -15.60 -7.59
N ASP A 4 -0.57 -16.65 -7.38
CA ASP A 4 0.81 -16.53 -6.90
C ASP A 4 1.60 -15.86 -8.04
N THR A 5 1.38 -14.56 -8.23
CA THR A 5 1.88 -13.78 -9.37
C THR A 5 2.75 -12.68 -8.81
N PRO A 6 3.95 -12.48 -9.38
CA PRO A 6 4.81 -11.39 -8.97
C PRO A 6 4.09 -10.06 -9.18
N LEU A 7 4.35 -9.12 -8.29
CA LEU A 7 3.83 -7.76 -8.39
C LEU A 7 4.15 -7.20 -9.79
N SER A 8 3.14 -6.72 -10.50
CA SER A 8 3.26 -6.23 -11.87
C SER A 8 2.44 -4.95 -12.07
N GLU A 9 2.66 -4.25 -13.18
CA GLU A 9 1.88 -3.05 -13.53
C GLU A 9 0.36 -3.33 -13.64
N GLU A 10 -0.03 -4.58 -13.85
CA GLU A 10 -1.43 -5.04 -13.80
C GLU A 10 -2.06 -4.93 -12.40
N ASP A 11 -1.24 -4.84 -11.36
CA ASP A 11 -1.68 -4.65 -9.97
C ASP A 11 -1.95 -3.18 -9.63
N ASN A 12 -1.74 -2.27 -10.59
CA ASN A 12 -2.14 -0.88 -10.47
C ASN A 12 -3.67 -0.74 -10.30
N GLY A 13 -4.09 0.07 -9.35
CA GLY A 13 -5.49 0.31 -9.00
C GLY A 13 -6.10 -0.71 -8.04
N LYS A 14 -5.37 -1.76 -7.65
CA LYS A 14 -5.88 -2.75 -6.69
C LYS A 14 -5.97 -2.18 -5.29
N ARG A 15 -6.96 -2.65 -4.52
CA ARG A 15 -7.11 -2.29 -3.11
C ARG A 15 -6.07 -3.01 -2.26
N VAL A 16 -5.43 -2.29 -1.36
CA VAL A 16 -4.45 -2.84 -0.43
C VAL A 16 -5.10 -3.03 0.91
N VAL A 17 -5.05 -4.26 1.42
CA VAL A 17 -5.65 -4.67 2.69
C VAL A 17 -4.63 -5.36 3.58
N THR A 18 -4.76 -5.23 4.88
CA THR A 18 -3.91 -5.93 5.85
C THR A 18 -4.36 -7.39 6.03
N SER A 19 -3.58 -8.20 6.75
CA SER A 19 -4.03 -9.58 7.09
C SER A 19 -5.25 -9.57 8.01
N ALA A 20 -5.47 -8.47 8.75
CA ALA A 20 -6.67 -8.22 9.53
C ALA A 20 -7.91 -7.88 8.68
N GLY A 21 -7.74 -7.62 7.38
CA GLY A 21 -8.81 -7.20 6.46
C GLY A 21 -9.11 -5.70 6.53
N GLU A 22 -8.21 -4.90 7.10
CA GLU A 22 -8.33 -3.44 7.10
C GLU A 22 -7.85 -2.88 5.77
N THR A 23 -8.61 -1.95 5.19
CA THR A 23 -8.18 -1.26 3.97
C THR A 23 -7.13 -0.21 4.33
N VAL A 24 -5.97 -0.30 3.70
CA VAL A 24 -4.88 0.68 3.83
C VAL A 24 -5.06 1.78 2.78
N GLY A 25 -5.39 1.39 1.55
CA GLY A 25 -5.54 2.30 0.42
C GLY A 25 -5.57 1.55 -0.91
N HIS A 26 -5.04 2.17 -1.96
CA HIS A 26 -5.00 1.60 -3.31
C HIS A 26 -3.64 1.77 -3.97
N VAL A 27 -3.25 0.79 -4.79
CA VAL A 27 -1.99 0.85 -5.54
C VAL A 27 -2.13 1.89 -6.65
N VAL A 28 -1.25 2.87 -6.68
CA VAL A 28 -1.25 3.93 -7.69
C VAL A 28 -0.09 3.83 -8.65
N GLU A 29 0.94 3.07 -8.30
CA GLU A 29 2.08 2.80 -9.17
C GLU A 29 2.77 1.50 -8.73
N VAL A 30 3.34 0.75 -9.69
CA VAL A 30 4.16 -0.42 -9.41
C VAL A 30 5.48 -0.25 -10.14
N SER A 31 6.58 -0.38 -9.42
CA SER A 31 7.93 -0.26 -9.96
C SER A 31 8.74 -1.49 -9.60
N GLY A 32 8.78 -2.46 -10.52
CA GLY A 32 9.43 -3.76 -10.28
C GLY A 32 8.73 -4.50 -9.14
N ASP A 33 9.46 -4.80 -8.07
CA ASP A 33 8.97 -5.53 -6.89
C ASP A 33 8.42 -4.61 -5.79
N ILE A 34 8.19 -3.32 -6.09
CA ILE A 34 7.70 -2.30 -5.14
C ILE A 34 6.37 -1.72 -5.63
N ALA A 35 5.32 -1.80 -4.80
CA ALA A 35 4.04 -1.15 -5.03
C ALA A 35 3.98 0.18 -4.27
N TYR A 36 3.63 1.27 -4.94
CA TYR A 36 3.30 2.54 -4.30
C TYR A 36 1.80 2.60 -4.04
N VAL A 37 1.45 2.80 -2.77
CA VAL A 37 0.07 2.77 -2.28
C VAL A 37 -0.32 4.14 -1.80
N ASP A 38 -1.40 4.70 -2.36
CA ASP A 38 -2.02 5.91 -1.85
C ASP A 38 -3.02 5.55 -0.73
N PRO A 39 -2.82 6.05 0.50
CA PRO A 39 -3.69 5.77 1.63
C PRO A 39 -4.99 6.58 1.49
N ASP A 40 -6.12 5.88 1.48
CA ASP A 40 -7.40 6.56 1.51
C ASP A 40 -7.57 7.31 2.84
N PRO A 41 -7.97 8.60 2.84
CA PRO A 41 -8.10 9.40 4.05
C PRO A 41 -9.22 8.91 4.98
N GLU A 42 -10.10 8.04 4.48
CA GLU A 42 -11.16 7.38 5.26
C GLU A 42 -10.72 6.05 5.89
N SER A 43 -9.54 5.53 5.56
CA SER A 43 -9.02 4.28 6.13
C SER A 43 -8.68 4.46 7.61
N GLU A 44 -9.22 3.59 8.48
CA GLU A 44 -8.91 3.57 9.92
C GLU A 44 -7.42 3.29 10.21
N SER A 45 -6.70 2.71 9.24
CA SER A 45 -5.27 2.43 9.31
C SER A 45 -4.40 3.52 8.66
N ALA A 46 -4.98 4.53 8.01
CA ALA A 46 -4.22 5.72 7.63
C ALA A 46 -3.64 6.29 8.94
N PRO A 47 -2.35 6.66 9.00
CA PRO A 47 -1.81 7.34 10.15
C PRO A 47 -2.50 8.69 10.27
N THR A 48 -3.69 8.69 10.90
CA THR A 48 -4.36 9.88 11.40
C THR A 48 -3.28 10.62 12.14
N GLU A 49 -3.01 11.82 11.66
CA GLU A 49 -2.01 12.77 12.09
C GLU A 49 -2.04 12.95 13.61
N ARG A 50 -1.47 12.00 14.34
CA ARG A 50 -1.37 11.96 15.81
C ARG A 50 -0.07 11.25 16.18
N ASN A 51 1.04 11.67 15.56
CA ASN A 51 2.37 11.76 16.17
C ASN A 51 3.42 12.16 15.12
N MET A 52 3.30 13.35 14.51
CA MET A 52 4.48 14.02 13.96
C MET A 52 5.35 14.49 15.13
N THR A 53 6.22 13.62 15.60
CA THR A 53 7.41 13.97 16.37
C THR A 53 8.48 12.95 15.99
N GLY A 54 9.25 13.24 14.95
CA GLY A 54 10.49 12.51 14.66
C GLY A 54 10.68 12.06 13.22
N ALA A 55 10.68 12.99 12.27
CA ALA A 55 11.36 12.92 10.96
C ALA A 55 11.03 14.25 10.27
N ASP A 56 11.70 15.36 10.56
CA ASP A 56 12.99 15.72 9.98
C ASP A 56 13.17 15.23 8.54
N SER A 57 12.33 15.76 7.65
CA SER A 57 12.72 16.18 6.29
C SER A 57 11.63 17.09 5.74
N GLU A 58 11.88 18.40 5.88
CA GLU A 58 11.41 19.41 4.94
C GLU A 58 11.71 18.95 3.51
N GLU A 59 10.68 18.83 2.66
CA GLU A 59 10.65 19.22 1.24
C GLU A 59 9.48 18.52 0.55
N SER A 60 8.42 19.27 0.29
CA SER A 60 7.43 19.12 -0.78
C SER A 60 7.40 17.78 -1.54
N SER A 61 6.38 16.95 -1.32
CA SER A 61 5.70 16.28 -2.42
C SER A 61 4.28 15.90 -2.02
N ASP A 62 3.37 16.41 -2.83
CA ASP A 62 1.94 16.16 -2.95
C ASP A 62 1.71 14.69 -3.31
N ASP A 63 2.13 13.75 -2.47
CA ASP A 63 1.99 12.31 -2.73
C ASP A 63 2.22 11.56 -1.42
N HIS A 64 1.17 11.35 -0.64
CA HIS A 64 1.20 10.57 0.60
C HIS A 64 1.35 9.06 0.32
N ARG A 65 2.05 8.68 -0.75
CA ARG A 65 2.19 7.30 -1.21
C ARG A 65 3.25 6.56 -0.39
N PHE A 66 2.94 5.34 0.05
CA PHE A 66 3.86 4.48 0.76
C PHE A 66 4.34 3.33 -0.14
N PRO A 67 5.66 3.08 -0.24
CA PRO A 67 6.19 1.91 -0.92
C PRO A 67 5.93 0.66 -0.07
N ILE A 68 5.44 -0.39 -0.71
CA ILE A 68 5.22 -1.73 -0.17
C ILE A 68 6.08 -2.69 -0.97
N GLU A 69 6.96 -3.41 -0.28
CA GLU A 69 7.81 -4.40 -0.91
C GLU A 69 7.04 -5.72 -1.10
N GLN A 70 7.38 -6.49 -2.14
CA GLN A 70 6.78 -7.82 -2.36
C GLN A 70 6.90 -8.77 -1.16
N ASP A 71 7.92 -8.59 -0.29
CA ASP A 71 8.09 -9.40 0.92
C ASP A 71 7.03 -9.10 2.00
N GLU A 72 6.44 -7.90 1.98
CA GLU A 72 5.31 -7.51 2.85
C GLU A 72 3.96 -8.03 2.33
N ILE A 73 3.94 -8.61 1.14
CA ILE A 73 2.73 -9.07 0.46
C ILE A 73 2.52 -10.54 0.81
N GLU A 74 1.45 -10.84 1.54
CA GLU A 74 1.04 -12.20 1.86
C GLU A 74 0.42 -12.90 0.64
N ALA A 75 -0.44 -12.18 -0.07
CA ALA A 75 -1.15 -12.72 -1.23
C ALA A 75 -1.65 -11.61 -2.16
N ILE A 76 -1.56 -11.87 -3.47
CA ILE A 76 -2.15 -11.02 -4.50
C ILE A 76 -3.39 -11.72 -5.06
N THR A 77 -4.54 -11.06 -4.98
CA THR A 77 -5.79 -11.54 -5.56
C THR A 77 -6.19 -10.69 -6.77
N ASP A 78 -7.28 -11.07 -7.43
CA ASP A 78 -7.77 -10.35 -8.60
C ASP A 78 -8.23 -8.91 -8.26
N ASP A 79 -8.76 -8.70 -7.05
CA ASP A 79 -9.35 -7.42 -6.61
C ASP A 79 -8.50 -6.68 -5.57
N GLU A 80 -7.83 -7.45 -4.70
CA GLU A 80 -7.11 -6.91 -3.53
C GLU A 80 -5.72 -7.53 -3.33
N LEU A 81 -4.86 -6.74 -2.70
CA LEU A 81 -3.49 -7.03 -2.35
C LEU A 81 -3.40 -7.13 -0.83
N ARG A 82 -3.13 -8.32 -0.32
CA ARG A 82 -3.13 -8.62 1.11
C ARG A 82 -1.73 -8.57 1.68
N LEU A 83 -1.52 -7.73 2.69
CA LEU A 83 -0.26 -7.62 3.41
C LEU A 83 -0.15 -8.69 4.50
N ASN A 84 1.08 -9.03 4.87
CA ASN A 84 1.41 -10.01 5.90
C ASN A 84 1.45 -9.45 7.34
N ARG A 85 1.02 -8.19 7.54
CA ARG A 85 0.96 -7.51 8.85
C ARG A 85 -0.46 -7.20 9.31
#